data_AF-A0A2G4GLX9-F1
#
_entry.id   AF-A0A2G4GLX9-F1
#
_cell.length_a   1.000
_cell.length_b   1.000
_cell.length_c   1.000
_cell.angle_alpha   90.00
_cell.angle_beta   90.00
_cell.angle_gamma   90.00
#
_symmetry.space_group_name_H-M   'P 1'
#
loop_
_entity.id
_entity.type
_entity.pdbx_description
1 polymer ?
#
loop_
_entity_poly.entity_id
_entity_poly.type
_entity_poly.pdbx_seq_one_letter_code
_entity_poly.pdbx_strand_id
1 'polypeptide(L)'
;MKFHLIIAFLLIGYKPSAQEKYLPPIIKKLLSFPGDVQTYPRNNDKLIPNLDLPKNYHNTNQVVIKTKDQLLVGIVGTGRLYKLDTSGERFSWTRIDSTYFTGYNFGCIYFAMDSTLYSFGGNGFWHINGSLRYFNPISKEWNARPLSEEVHFTVGPANYNTRYYYIDHETQTLFINGMSSSAEYLKDLSKDNIYGNKLMALNINTGDWTTIGKYKDSSYAILGESPWGLFVNNNTFIDIKNNKINTLSERKKNNMLAILENSTLPNDYSLSFIADSTLYIGDYKGHIDSMKITSADIIETNVPFYTPIKIDKKLSLEKILKIIIGALISIVTFLLFQVTRKKNQSMPIAIVGSGQSGEDTTESTAIIQKKVNPLEFRSSKIIELLDEREKSLLAFIYSHSLEKRLKALMKSIKV
;
A
#
# COMPACT_ATOMS: atom_id res chain seq x y z
N MET A 1 64.87 47.79 -1.90
CA MET A 1 64.18 46.76 -2.72
C MET A 1 63.97 45.53 -1.85
N LYS A 2 62.76 44.94 -1.92
CA LYS A 2 62.26 43.72 -1.24
C LYS A 2 61.65 43.90 0.16
N PHE A 3 60.40 44.38 0.11
CA PHE A 3 59.31 44.02 1.03
C PHE A 3 59.22 42.50 1.21
N HIS A 4 59.10 42.01 2.44
CA HIS A 4 58.51 40.70 2.72
C HIS A 4 57.33 40.91 3.67
N LEU A 5 56.15 40.93 3.05
CA LEU A 5 54.84 40.92 3.68
C LEU A 5 54.57 39.48 4.14
N ILE A 6 54.57 39.23 5.45
CA ILE A 6 54.07 37.96 6.00
C ILE A 6 52.55 38.07 6.01
N ILE A 7 51.92 37.51 4.98
CA ILE A 7 50.48 37.29 4.93
C ILE A 7 50.19 36.11 5.86
N ALA A 8 49.78 36.41 7.09
CA ALA A 8 49.06 35.47 7.92
C ALA A 8 47.70 35.22 7.28
N PHE A 9 47.58 34.14 6.51
CA PHE A 9 46.29 33.65 6.04
C PHE A 9 45.47 33.24 7.27
N LEU A 10 44.54 34.12 7.64
CA LEU A 10 43.35 33.80 8.41
C LEU A 10 42.70 32.55 7.80
N LEU A 11 42.89 31.42 8.47
CA LEU A 11 42.03 30.24 8.37
C LEU A 11 40.67 30.62 8.98
N ILE A 12 39.94 31.50 8.31
CA ILE A 12 38.49 31.57 8.47
C ILE A 12 38.01 30.26 7.86
N GLY A 13 37.66 29.33 8.75
CA GLY A 13 36.99 28.10 8.38
C GLY A 13 35.88 28.45 7.41
N TYR A 14 36.03 28.00 6.17
CA TYR A 14 34.96 28.01 5.19
C TYR A 14 33.90 27.06 5.73
N LYS A 15 33.03 27.58 6.62
CA LYS A 15 31.70 27.01 6.78
C LYS A 15 31.10 27.20 5.39
N PRO A 16 30.82 26.14 4.61
CA PRO A 16 30.05 26.32 3.40
C PRO A 16 28.83 27.12 3.84
N SER A 17 28.65 28.28 3.22
CA SER A 17 27.46 29.09 3.40
C SER A 17 26.31 28.11 3.27
N ALA A 18 25.72 27.77 4.40
CA ALA A 18 24.50 27.01 4.44
C ALA A 18 23.49 27.99 3.92
N GLN A 19 23.36 28.02 2.59
CA GLN A 19 22.18 28.49 1.91
C GLN A 19 21.05 27.92 2.73
N GLU A 20 20.36 28.80 3.45
CA GLU A 20 19.19 28.43 4.22
C GLU A 20 18.34 27.65 3.22
N LYS A 21 18.23 26.33 3.42
CA LYS A 21 17.33 25.54 2.61
C LYS A 21 15.99 26.25 2.79
N TYR A 22 15.42 26.73 1.71
CA TYR A 22 14.16 27.43 1.72
C TYR A 22 13.06 26.37 1.76
N LEU A 23 12.17 26.41 2.76
CA LEU A 23 11.02 25.49 2.78
C LEU A 23 9.95 26.11 1.87
N PRO A 24 9.53 25.42 0.79
CA PRO A 24 8.62 26.02 -0.16
C PRO A 24 7.29 26.46 0.49
N PRO A 25 6.64 27.55 0.03
CA PRO A 25 5.41 28.06 0.63
C PRO A 25 4.29 27.04 0.63
N ILE A 26 4.18 26.23 -0.42
CA ILE A 26 3.21 25.13 -0.47
C ILE A 26 3.43 24.08 0.62
N ILE A 27 4.69 23.81 0.99
CA ILE A 27 5.02 22.89 2.08
C ILE A 27 4.72 23.54 3.44
N LYS A 28 5.05 24.81 3.63
CA LYS A 28 4.66 25.56 4.83
C LYS A 28 3.14 25.58 5.01
N LYS A 29 2.40 25.77 3.91
CA LYS A 29 0.94 25.77 3.92
C LYS A 29 0.40 24.39 4.27
N LEU A 30 0.93 23.33 3.67
CA LEU A 30 0.58 21.94 4.01
C LEU A 30 0.82 21.62 5.49
N LEU A 31 1.94 22.09 6.07
CA LEU A 31 2.26 21.92 7.49
C LEU A 31 1.33 22.69 8.44
N SER A 32 0.64 23.73 7.96
CA SER A 32 -0.32 24.48 8.78
C SER A 32 -1.57 23.69 9.15
N PHE A 33 -1.83 22.58 8.46
CA PHE A 33 -2.99 21.73 8.73
C PHE A 33 -2.67 20.68 9.82
N PRO A 34 -3.53 20.57 10.85
CA PRO A 34 -3.26 19.71 12.01
C PRO A 34 -3.41 18.21 11.72
N GLY A 35 -4.14 17.85 10.67
CA GLY A 35 -4.46 16.46 10.33
C GLY A 35 -3.56 15.85 9.26
N ASP A 36 -3.95 14.64 8.86
CA ASP A 36 -3.47 13.98 7.65
C ASP A 36 -4.01 14.74 6.43
N VAL A 37 -3.16 14.93 5.42
CA VAL A 37 -3.54 15.57 4.15
C VAL A 37 -2.92 14.79 3.02
N GLN A 38 -3.77 14.15 2.21
CA GLN A 38 -3.35 13.48 1.00
C GLN A 38 -2.89 14.52 -0.03
N THR A 39 -1.73 14.30 -0.64
CA THR A 39 -1.18 15.19 -1.66
C THR A 39 -0.96 14.46 -2.97
N TYR A 40 -0.92 15.23 -4.04
CA TYR A 40 -0.83 14.72 -5.40
C TYR A 40 0.33 15.41 -6.13
N PRO A 41 1.37 14.68 -6.53
CA PRO A 41 2.42 15.23 -7.37
C PRO A 41 1.87 15.61 -8.73
N ARG A 42 2.32 16.74 -9.27
CA ARG A 42 1.83 17.30 -10.54
C ARG A 42 2.87 17.22 -11.65
N ASN A 43 4.15 17.16 -11.28
CA ASN A 43 5.26 17.04 -12.21
C ASN A 43 6.44 16.26 -11.57
N ASN A 44 7.61 16.35 -12.19
CA ASN A 44 8.86 15.70 -11.76
C ASN A 44 9.76 16.54 -10.84
N ASP A 45 9.29 17.69 -10.39
CA ASP A 45 10.06 18.52 -9.48
C ASP A 45 10.30 17.78 -8.18
N LYS A 46 11.44 18.09 -7.57
CA LYS A 46 11.95 17.39 -6.40
C LYS A 46 11.98 18.35 -5.24
N LEU A 47 11.34 17.96 -4.15
CA LEU A 47 11.41 18.69 -2.89
C LEU A 47 12.77 18.48 -2.20
N ILE A 48 13.34 17.28 -2.35
CA ILE A 48 14.66 16.93 -1.83
C ILE A 48 15.58 16.43 -2.95
N PRO A 49 16.90 16.65 -2.86
CA PRO A 49 17.80 16.14 -3.89
C PRO A 49 18.09 14.64 -3.65
N ASN A 50 17.81 13.78 -4.63
CA ASN A 50 18.00 12.31 -4.58
C ASN A 50 19.48 11.87 -4.65
N LEU A 51 20.40 12.57 -3.97
CA LEU A 51 21.85 12.47 -4.20
C LEU A 51 22.51 11.21 -3.60
N ASP A 52 21.85 10.57 -2.63
CA ASP A 52 22.31 9.33 -1.99
C ASP A 52 21.78 8.07 -2.70
N LEU A 53 21.14 8.23 -3.86
CA LEU A 53 20.66 7.18 -4.73
C LEU A 53 21.56 7.02 -5.96
N PRO A 54 21.61 5.83 -6.59
CA PRO A 54 22.29 5.68 -7.88
C PRO A 54 21.71 6.62 -8.94
N LYS A 55 22.54 7.04 -9.91
CA LYS A 55 22.20 8.09 -10.90
C LYS A 55 20.89 7.83 -11.66
N ASN A 56 20.54 6.57 -11.93
CA ASN A 56 19.30 6.18 -12.60
C ASN A 56 18.03 6.51 -11.77
N TYR A 57 18.17 6.69 -10.45
CA TYR A 57 17.08 7.11 -9.56
C TYR A 57 17.04 8.62 -9.34
N HIS A 58 18.02 9.39 -9.83
CA HIS A 58 18.04 10.83 -9.62
C HIS A 58 16.79 11.50 -10.19
N ASN A 59 16.25 10.99 -11.30
CA ASN A 59 15.05 11.53 -11.97
C ASN A 59 13.75 10.88 -11.52
N THR A 60 13.79 10.09 -10.44
CA THR A 60 12.57 9.47 -9.90
C THR A 60 11.75 10.45 -9.11
N ASN A 61 10.44 10.26 -9.24
CA ASN A 61 9.42 11.12 -8.67
C ASN A 61 9.42 11.02 -7.15
N GLN A 62 8.88 12.06 -6.53
CA GLN A 62 8.69 12.13 -5.09
C GLN A 62 7.22 12.24 -4.77
N VAL A 63 6.80 11.57 -3.69
CA VAL A 63 5.46 11.75 -3.12
C VAL A 63 5.62 12.39 -1.76
N VAL A 64 4.91 13.49 -1.54
CA VAL A 64 4.83 14.16 -0.24
C VAL A 64 3.69 13.55 0.54
N ILE A 65 3.93 13.20 1.80
CA ILE A 65 2.94 12.53 2.64
C ILE A 65 2.87 13.31 3.95
N LYS A 66 1.74 13.96 4.19
CA LYS A 66 1.48 14.70 5.42
C LYS A 66 0.58 13.86 6.31
N THR A 67 1.08 13.50 7.48
CA THR A 67 0.27 12.99 8.59
C THR A 67 0.17 14.06 9.68
N LYS A 68 -0.70 13.86 10.67
CA LYS A 68 -0.83 14.74 11.83
C LYS A 68 0.51 15.02 12.53
N ASP A 69 1.42 14.04 12.58
CA ASP A 69 2.65 14.10 13.36
C ASP A 69 3.91 14.41 12.53
N GLN A 70 3.85 14.28 11.20
CA GLN A 70 5.04 14.36 10.38
C GLN A 70 4.76 14.67 8.91
N LEU A 71 5.78 15.23 8.26
CA LEU A 71 5.85 15.35 6.81
C LEU A 71 6.95 14.42 6.28
N LEU A 72 6.58 13.56 5.35
CA LEU A 72 7.46 12.58 4.73
C LEU A 72 7.57 12.85 3.24
N VAL A 73 8.71 12.45 2.67
CA VAL A 73 8.93 12.33 1.23
C VAL A 73 9.29 10.88 0.93
N GLY A 74 8.45 10.23 0.12
CA GLY A 74 8.72 8.92 -0.45
C GLY A 74 9.38 9.05 -1.82
N ILE A 75 10.43 8.28 -2.07
CA ILE A 75 11.06 8.21 -3.40
C ILE A 75 10.50 7.02 -4.17
N VAL A 76 9.73 7.33 -5.22
CA VAL A 76 9.04 6.33 -6.04
C VAL A 76 10.04 5.35 -6.65
N GLY A 77 9.69 4.06 -6.65
CA GLY A 77 10.57 3.02 -7.16
C GLY A 77 11.65 2.55 -6.17
N THR A 78 11.80 3.15 -4.99
CA THR A 78 12.88 2.77 -4.05
C THR A 78 12.41 2.31 -2.67
N GLY A 79 11.19 2.66 -2.27
CA GLY A 79 10.72 2.47 -0.89
C GLY A 79 11.41 3.37 0.14
N ARG A 80 12.32 4.27 -0.28
CA ARG A 80 12.98 5.20 0.65
C ARG A 80 12.02 6.25 1.17
N LEU A 81 12.18 6.59 2.44
CA LEU A 81 11.41 7.58 3.16
C LEU A 81 12.31 8.57 3.87
N TYR A 82 12.04 9.85 3.67
CA TYR A 82 12.70 10.95 4.33
C TYR A 82 11.69 11.73 5.16
N LYS A 83 12.02 12.00 6.41
CA LYS A 83 11.20 12.82 7.31
C LYS A 83 11.75 14.23 7.38
N LEU A 84 10.86 15.22 7.36
CA LEU A 84 11.20 16.60 7.67
C LEU A 84 11.44 16.74 9.17
N ASP A 85 12.59 17.28 9.54
CA ASP A 85 12.92 17.71 10.90
C ASP A 85 12.98 19.24 10.93
N THR A 86 12.17 19.85 11.78
CA THR A 86 12.10 21.30 12.02
C THR A 86 12.50 21.68 13.45
N SER A 87 13.08 20.75 14.22
CA SER A 87 13.41 20.96 15.64
C SER A 87 14.67 21.81 15.87
N GLY A 88 15.57 21.87 14.88
CA GLY A 88 16.76 22.72 14.91
C GLY A 88 16.53 24.13 14.36
N GLU A 89 17.56 24.97 14.43
CA GLU A 89 17.55 26.33 13.83
C GLU A 89 17.34 26.32 12.32
N ARG A 90 17.57 25.19 11.66
CA ARG A 90 17.32 24.95 10.24
C ARG A 90 16.56 23.64 10.08
N PHE A 91 15.69 23.57 9.08
CA PHE A 91 15.07 22.30 8.75
C PHE A 91 16.04 21.38 8.01
N SER A 92 15.81 20.08 8.15
CA SER A 92 16.55 19.05 7.44
C SER A 92 15.63 17.90 7.02
N TRP A 93 16.10 17.09 6.09
CA TRP A 93 15.42 15.87 5.66
C TRP A 93 16.29 14.68 6.01
N THR A 94 15.75 13.77 6.81
CA THR A 94 16.49 12.61 7.33
C THR A 94 15.85 11.33 6.83
N ARG A 95 16.66 10.43 6.26
CA ARG A 95 16.18 9.10 5.87
C ARG A 95 15.77 8.30 7.12
N ILE A 96 14.55 7.76 7.12
CA ILE A 96 14.00 7.02 8.26
C ILE A 96 13.86 5.52 8.01
N ASP A 97 13.93 5.08 6.75
CA ASP A 97 13.87 3.67 6.38
C ASP A 97 15.26 3.01 6.28
N SER A 98 15.29 1.69 6.30
CA SER A 98 16.47 0.84 6.07
C SER A 98 16.42 0.09 4.73
N THR A 99 15.41 0.36 3.90
CA THR A 99 15.12 -0.36 2.65
C THR A 99 16.36 -0.49 1.77
N TYR A 100 16.71 -1.73 1.45
CA TYR A 100 17.85 -2.02 0.57
C TYR A 100 17.41 -2.20 -0.89
N PHE A 101 16.31 -2.93 -1.11
CA PHE A 101 15.84 -3.26 -2.45
C PHE A 101 15.06 -2.13 -3.08
N THR A 102 15.36 -1.85 -4.36
CA THR A 102 14.71 -0.82 -5.17
C THR A 102 14.31 -1.42 -6.52
N GLY A 103 13.52 -0.68 -7.30
CA GLY A 103 13.20 -0.99 -8.69
C GLY A 103 11.89 -1.75 -8.92
N TYR A 104 11.01 -1.87 -7.93
CA TYR A 104 9.79 -2.71 -8.02
C TYR A 104 8.46 -1.99 -7.75
N ASN A 105 8.47 -0.73 -7.32
CA ASN A 105 7.28 0.03 -6.95
C ASN A 105 7.20 1.40 -7.67
N PHE A 106 7.59 1.46 -8.94
CA PHE A 106 7.38 2.68 -9.74
C PHE A 106 5.89 2.92 -10.00
N GLY A 107 5.42 4.15 -9.81
CA GLY A 107 4.00 4.49 -9.99
C GLY A 107 3.07 3.77 -9.01
N CYS A 108 3.55 3.36 -7.83
CA CYS A 108 2.68 2.90 -6.75
C CYS A 108 1.94 4.08 -6.11
N ILE A 109 0.82 3.79 -5.45
CA ILE A 109 0.14 4.74 -4.56
C ILE A 109 0.94 4.80 -3.25
N TYR A 110 1.13 6.00 -2.69
CA TYR A 110 1.60 6.20 -1.32
C TYR A 110 0.57 7.00 -0.56
N PHE A 111 0.22 6.53 0.64
CA PHE A 111 -0.77 7.17 1.49
C PHE A 111 -0.57 6.81 2.95
N ALA A 112 -1.14 7.62 3.85
CA ALA A 112 -1.19 7.32 5.26
C ALA A 112 -2.61 6.95 5.66
N MET A 113 -2.75 6.04 6.62
CA MET A 113 -4.03 5.69 7.25
C MET A 113 -3.75 5.40 8.72
N ASP A 114 -4.43 6.10 9.63
CA ASP A 114 -4.25 5.97 11.08
C ASP A 114 -2.77 6.01 11.52
N SER A 115 -2.01 6.99 11.02
CA SER A 115 -0.56 7.15 11.26
C SER A 115 0.33 6.02 10.72
N THR A 116 -0.24 4.99 10.08
CA THR A 116 0.50 3.95 9.36
C THR A 116 0.69 4.37 7.92
N LEU A 117 1.92 4.24 7.41
CA LEU A 117 2.22 4.53 6.03
C LEU A 117 2.05 3.28 5.16
N TYR A 118 1.35 3.44 4.04
CA TYR A 118 1.09 2.39 3.07
C TYR A 118 1.65 2.73 1.69
N SER A 119 1.93 1.67 0.94
CA SER A 119 2.25 1.71 -0.47
C SER A 119 1.50 0.60 -1.20
N PHE A 120 0.83 0.91 -2.31
CA PHE A 120 0.04 -0.07 -3.05
C PHE A 120 0.42 -0.14 -4.52
N GLY A 121 0.60 -1.37 -5.02
CA GLY A 121 0.89 -1.68 -6.41
C GLY A 121 2.26 -1.20 -6.87
N GLY A 122 2.38 -0.86 -8.15
CA GLY A 122 3.58 -0.34 -8.79
C GLY A 122 4.17 -1.29 -9.81
N ASN A 123 5.09 -0.75 -10.59
CA ASN A 123 5.77 -1.43 -11.68
C ASN A 123 7.23 -1.70 -11.32
N GLY A 124 7.70 -2.89 -11.64
CA GLY A 124 9.11 -3.25 -11.73
C GLY A 124 9.51 -3.59 -13.16
N PHE A 125 10.70 -4.14 -13.35
CA PHE A 125 11.21 -4.48 -14.69
C PHE A 125 10.29 -5.42 -15.48
N TRP A 126 9.68 -6.42 -14.83
CA TRP A 126 8.92 -7.48 -15.50
C TRP A 126 7.50 -7.65 -14.98
N HIS A 127 7.11 -6.87 -13.98
CA HIS A 127 5.89 -7.14 -13.22
C HIS A 127 5.26 -5.85 -12.68
N ILE A 128 3.96 -5.68 -12.96
CA ILE A 128 3.11 -4.75 -12.22
C ILE A 128 2.50 -5.56 -11.10
N ASN A 129 2.76 -5.19 -9.86
CA ASN A 129 2.25 -5.93 -8.70
C ASN A 129 0.94 -5.35 -8.18
N GLY A 130 0.20 -6.16 -7.41
CA GLY A 130 -1.00 -5.76 -6.68
C GLY A 130 -0.81 -5.77 -5.16
N SER A 131 0.43 -5.66 -4.68
CA SER A 131 0.72 -5.81 -3.26
C SER A 131 0.47 -4.53 -2.46
N LEU A 132 -0.22 -4.68 -1.34
CA LEU A 132 -0.32 -3.67 -0.29
C LEU A 132 0.84 -3.87 0.67
N ARG A 133 1.60 -2.80 0.89
CA ARG A 133 2.74 -2.78 1.81
C ARG A 133 2.50 -1.72 2.87
N TYR A 134 2.94 -1.98 4.09
CA TYR A 134 2.94 -1.01 5.18
C TYR A 134 4.35 -0.83 5.71
N PHE A 135 4.69 0.38 6.11
CA PHE A 135 5.98 0.69 6.71
C PHE A 135 5.98 0.29 8.18
N ASN A 136 6.93 -0.53 8.58
CA ASN A 136 7.13 -0.92 9.98
C ASN A 136 8.20 0.00 10.61
N PRO A 137 7.83 0.87 11.56
CA PRO A 137 8.77 1.83 12.16
C PRO A 137 9.84 1.17 13.04
N ILE A 138 9.61 -0.06 13.51
CA ILE A 138 10.56 -0.81 14.36
C ILE A 138 11.68 -1.37 13.50
N SER A 139 11.34 -2.13 12.45
CA SER A 139 12.34 -2.69 11.53
C SER A 139 12.85 -1.66 10.52
N LYS A 140 12.14 -0.54 10.35
CA LYS A 140 12.36 0.48 9.32
C LYS A 140 12.28 -0.07 7.90
N GLU A 141 11.44 -1.08 7.69
CA GLU A 141 11.27 -1.79 6.41
C GLU A 141 9.80 -1.82 6.00
N TRP A 142 9.55 -2.19 4.74
CA TRP A 142 8.20 -2.42 4.23
C TRP A 142 7.80 -3.88 4.40
N ASN A 143 6.64 -4.12 5.01
CA ASN A 143 6.05 -5.43 5.12
C ASN A 143 4.85 -5.56 4.19
N ALA A 144 4.70 -6.71 3.53
CA ALA A 144 3.54 -7.00 2.71
C ALA A 144 2.36 -7.39 3.60
N ARG A 145 1.17 -6.89 3.28
CA ARG A 145 -0.09 -7.37 3.83
C ARG A 145 -0.62 -8.49 2.93
N PRO A 146 -0.99 -9.66 3.47
CA PRO A 146 -1.71 -10.67 2.71
C PRO A 146 -3.04 -10.11 2.19
N LEU A 147 -3.34 -10.36 0.92
CA LEU A 147 -4.57 -9.95 0.26
C LEU A 147 -5.32 -11.17 -0.27
N SER A 148 -6.64 -11.07 -0.40
CA SER A 148 -7.46 -12.14 -0.97
C SER A 148 -7.20 -12.36 -2.46
N GLU A 149 -6.76 -11.32 -3.16
CA GLU A 149 -6.47 -11.30 -4.60
C GLU A 149 -5.30 -10.33 -4.90
N GLU A 150 -4.55 -10.60 -5.96
CA GLU A 150 -3.53 -9.68 -6.47
C GLU A 150 -4.11 -8.82 -7.61
N VAL A 151 -4.70 -7.68 -7.25
CA VAL A 151 -5.25 -6.73 -8.22
C VAL A 151 -4.16 -5.75 -8.64
N HIS A 152 -3.68 -5.87 -9.87
CA HIS A 152 -2.58 -5.04 -10.37
C HIS A 152 -2.97 -3.57 -10.49
N PHE A 153 -2.03 -2.69 -10.13
CA PHE A 153 -2.18 -1.25 -10.28
C PHE A 153 -0.83 -0.56 -10.44
N THR A 154 -0.78 0.46 -11.29
CA THR A 154 0.27 1.47 -11.36
C THR A 154 -0.31 2.72 -11.99
N VAL A 155 0.17 3.92 -11.65
CA VAL A 155 -0.20 5.14 -12.38
C VAL A 155 0.59 5.31 -13.70
N GLY A 156 1.58 4.44 -13.95
CA GLY A 156 2.48 4.53 -15.10
C GLY A 156 3.65 5.52 -14.87
N PRO A 157 4.78 5.35 -15.56
CA PRO A 157 6.00 6.13 -15.28
C PRO A 157 5.99 7.56 -15.84
N ALA A 158 5.13 7.87 -16.82
CA ALA A 158 5.11 9.16 -17.52
C ALA A 158 3.95 10.10 -17.10
N ASN A 159 2.92 9.57 -16.42
CA ASN A 159 1.66 10.28 -16.22
C ASN A 159 1.25 10.22 -14.73
N TYR A 160 1.36 11.36 -14.05
CA TYR A 160 1.10 11.48 -12.60
C TYR A 160 -0.39 11.42 -12.33
N ASN A 161 -0.77 10.58 -11.37
CA ASN A 161 -2.12 10.49 -10.85
C ASN A 161 -3.21 10.23 -11.92
N THR A 162 -2.85 9.86 -13.15
CA THR A 162 -3.78 9.75 -14.28
C THR A 162 -4.69 8.55 -14.22
N ARG A 163 -4.46 7.61 -13.29
CA ARG A 163 -5.33 6.45 -13.10
C ARG A 163 -6.11 6.64 -11.81
N TYR A 164 -7.41 6.41 -11.89
CA TYR A 164 -8.31 6.59 -10.75
C TYR A 164 -7.89 5.71 -9.57
N TYR A 165 -7.70 6.35 -8.42
CA TYR A 165 -7.74 5.74 -7.11
C TYR A 165 -8.38 6.70 -6.12
N TYR A 166 -8.97 6.17 -5.06
CA TYR A 166 -9.52 6.97 -3.96
C TYR A 166 -9.33 6.23 -2.65
N ILE A 167 -8.92 6.95 -1.60
CA ILE A 167 -8.69 6.39 -0.27
C ILE A 167 -9.81 6.91 0.62
N ASP A 168 -10.71 6.03 1.03
CA ASP A 168 -11.75 6.38 2.00
C ASP A 168 -11.23 6.13 3.41
N HIS A 169 -10.85 7.22 4.09
CA HIS A 169 -10.34 7.20 5.45
C HIS A 169 -11.38 6.75 6.49
N GLU A 170 -12.68 6.93 6.23
CA GLU A 170 -13.74 6.53 7.16
C GLU A 170 -13.89 5.01 7.22
N THR A 171 -13.89 4.37 6.05
CA THR A 171 -14.09 2.91 5.92
C THR A 171 -12.78 2.13 5.79
N GLN A 172 -11.64 2.84 5.71
CA GLN A 172 -10.32 2.31 5.42
C GLN A 172 -10.32 1.45 4.15
N THR A 173 -10.90 2.02 3.09
CA THR A 173 -11.05 1.35 1.80
C THR A 173 -10.22 2.03 0.74
N LEU A 174 -9.42 1.27 0.01
CA LEU A 174 -8.75 1.73 -1.21
C LEU A 174 -9.60 1.32 -2.43
N PHE A 175 -10.10 2.31 -3.16
CA PHE A 175 -10.75 2.10 -4.44
C PHE A 175 -9.75 2.30 -5.56
N ILE A 176 -9.74 1.39 -6.53
CA ILE A 176 -8.90 1.51 -7.73
C ILE A 176 -9.67 1.07 -8.97
N ASN A 177 -9.25 1.61 -10.10
CA ASN A 177 -9.40 0.92 -11.37
C ASN A 177 -8.42 -0.27 -11.43
N GLY A 178 -8.94 -1.49 -11.53
CA GLY A 178 -8.14 -2.68 -11.74
C GLY A 178 -7.46 -2.67 -13.12
N MET A 179 -6.16 -2.97 -13.15
CA MET A 179 -5.44 -3.05 -14.42
C MET A 179 -5.51 -4.45 -15.02
N SER A 180 -5.55 -4.49 -16.36
CA SER A 180 -5.18 -5.66 -17.13
C SER A 180 -3.68 -5.95 -16.90
N SER A 181 -3.34 -7.19 -16.57
CA SER A 181 -1.96 -7.67 -16.72
C SER A 181 -1.62 -7.72 -18.22
N SER A 182 -0.34 -7.58 -18.61
CA SER A 182 0.05 -7.99 -19.95
C SER A 182 0.03 -9.51 -20.03
N ALA A 183 -0.83 -10.06 -20.89
CA ALA A 183 -1.02 -11.50 -21.08
C ALA A 183 0.21 -12.24 -21.63
N GLU A 184 1.25 -11.53 -22.06
CA GLU A 184 2.34 -12.05 -22.89
C GLU A 184 3.11 -13.22 -22.24
N TYR A 185 3.02 -13.36 -20.92
CA TYR A 185 3.66 -14.44 -20.16
C TYR A 185 2.69 -15.53 -19.69
N LEU A 186 1.38 -15.38 -19.93
CA LEU A 186 0.37 -16.37 -19.55
C LEU A 186 0.27 -17.45 -20.62
N LYS A 187 0.42 -18.71 -20.21
CA LYS A 187 0.11 -19.87 -21.08
C LYS A 187 -1.36 -19.89 -21.52
N ASP A 188 -2.23 -19.35 -20.68
CA ASP A 188 -3.66 -19.23 -20.93
C ASP A 188 -4.05 -17.76 -21.01
N LEU A 189 -4.13 -17.25 -22.24
CA LEU A 189 -4.49 -15.86 -22.53
C LEU A 189 -5.95 -15.55 -22.16
N SER A 190 -6.81 -16.53 -21.91
CA SER A 190 -8.19 -16.28 -21.48
C SER A 190 -8.27 -15.73 -20.04
N LYS A 191 -7.18 -15.88 -19.27
CA LYS A 191 -6.99 -15.27 -17.95
C LYS A 191 -6.42 -13.86 -18.04
N ASP A 192 -6.26 -13.33 -19.24
CA ASP A 192 -5.92 -11.93 -19.42
C ASP A 192 -7.05 -11.02 -18.95
N ASN A 193 -6.70 -9.81 -18.54
CA ASN A 193 -7.65 -8.71 -18.39
C ASN A 193 -8.78 -8.95 -17.37
N ILE A 194 -8.60 -9.84 -16.40
CA ILE A 194 -9.64 -10.22 -15.42
C ILE A 194 -10.15 -9.01 -14.62
N TYR A 195 -9.30 -8.00 -14.41
CA TYR A 195 -9.63 -6.80 -13.66
C TYR A 195 -9.86 -5.56 -14.51
N GLY A 196 -9.53 -5.58 -15.80
CA GLY A 196 -9.68 -4.39 -16.63
C GLY A 196 -11.13 -3.94 -16.70
N ASN A 197 -11.34 -2.62 -16.57
CA ASN A 197 -12.64 -1.97 -16.48
C ASN A 197 -13.45 -2.31 -15.22
N LYS A 198 -12.88 -3.01 -14.24
CA LYS A 198 -13.53 -3.24 -12.94
C LYS A 198 -13.08 -2.16 -11.95
N LEU A 199 -14.08 -1.61 -11.26
CA LEU A 199 -13.85 -0.80 -10.08
C LEU A 199 -13.77 -1.72 -8.87
N MET A 200 -12.60 -1.74 -8.23
CA MET A 200 -12.24 -2.65 -7.16
C MET A 200 -12.12 -1.87 -5.84
N ALA A 201 -12.59 -2.47 -4.75
CA ALA A 201 -12.50 -1.91 -3.40
C ALA A 201 -11.72 -2.89 -2.52
N LEU A 202 -10.62 -2.42 -1.92
CA LEU A 202 -9.81 -3.17 -0.97
C LEU A 202 -10.10 -2.67 0.44
N ASN A 203 -10.57 -3.56 1.31
CA ASN A 203 -10.54 -3.30 2.73
C ASN A 203 -9.08 -3.38 3.21
N ILE A 204 -8.51 -2.24 3.58
CA ILE A 204 -7.09 -2.14 3.94
C ILE A 204 -6.77 -2.99 5.17
N ASN A 205 -7.75 -3.20 6.07
CA ASN A 205 -7.58 -3.95 7.32
C ASN A 205 -7.71 -5.47 7.15
N THR A 206 -8.68 -5.95 6.39
CA THR A 206 -8.84 -7.40 6.23
C THR A 206 -7.98 -7.95 5.10
N GLY A 207 -7.62 -7.10 4.13
CA GLY A 207 -6.95 -7.52 2.89
C GLY A 207 -7.93 -8.06 1.83
N ASP A 208 -9.23 -7.94 2.06
CA ASP A 208 -10.25 -8.48 1.16
C ASP A 208 -10.59 -7.50 0.04
N TRP A 209 -10.58 -8.02 -1.19
CA TRP A 209 -11.07 -7.31 -2.37
C TRP A 209 -12.55 -7.56 -2.63
N THR A 210 -13.24 -6.54 -3.15
CA THR A 210 -14.59 -6.66 -3.68
C THR A 210 -14.69 -5.90 -5.00
N THR A 211 -15.29 -6.51 -6.03
CA THR A 211 -15.66 -5.77 -7.23
C THR A 211 -16.97 -5.01 -6.98
N ILE A 212 -16.92 -3.68 -7.05
CA ILE A 212 -18.10 -2.84 -6.80
C ILE A 212 -18.83 -2.45 -8.09
N GLY A 213 -18.14 -2.47 -9.22
CA GLY A 213 -18.69 -1.96 -10.46
C GLY A 213 -17.83 -2.22 -11.69
N LYS A 214 -18.41 -1.88 -12.84
CA LYS A 214 -17.68 -1.65 -14.08
C LYS A 214 -17.62 -0.15 -14.33
N TYR A 215 -16.50 0.35 -14.82
CA TYR A 215 -16.37 1.76 -15.18
C TYR A 215 -15.67 1.89 -16.54
N LYS A 216 -15.75 3.06 -17.16
CA LYS A 216 -15.11 3.34 -18.45
C LYS A 216 -13.69 3.82 -18.21
N ASP A 217 -12.70 3.09 -18.73
CA ASP A 217 -11.31 3.50 -18.57
C ASP A 217 -11.06 4.90 -19.12
N SER A 218 -10.53 5.74 -18.24
CA SER A 218 -10.44 7.19 -18.40
C SER A 218 -9.21 7.66 -17.64
N SER A 219 -8.49 8.61 -18.23
CA SER A 219 -7.39 9.30 -17.56
C SER A 219 -7.94 10.43 -16.68
N TYR A 220 -7.47 10.52 -15.44
CA TYR A 220 -7.88 11.52 -14.47
C TYR A 220 -6.67 12.25 -13.91
N ALA A 221 -6.44 13.52 -14.21
CA ALA A 221 -5.48 14.30 -13.45
C ALA A 221 -6.07 14.59 -12.06
N ILE A 222 -5.65 13.87 -11.02
CA ILE A 222 -6.13 14.10 -9.65
C ILE A 222 -5.45 15.34 -9.04
N LEU A 223 -6.23 16.18 -8.37
CA LEU A 223 -5.75 17.41 -7.72
C LEU A 223 -5.86 17.36 -6.19
N GLY A 224 -6.86 16.68 -5.65
CA GLY A 224 -7.11 16.64 -4.20
C GLY A 224 -8.39 15.89 -3.83
N GLU A 225 -8.48 15.48 -2.57
CA GLU A 225 -9.69 14.91 -1.98
C GLU A 225 -10.54 16.01 -1.37
N SER A 226 -11.80 16.11 -1.78
CA SER A 226 -12.74 17.13 -1.27
C SER A 226 -13.95 16.48 -0.58
N PRO A 227 -14.72 17.25 0.21
CA PRO A 227 -15.98 16.75 0.78
C PRO A 227 -17.01 16.30 -0.27
N TRP A 228 -16.85 16.70 -1.54
CA TRP A 228 -17.74 16.34 -2.65
C TRP A 228 -17.17 15.24 -3.56
N GLY A 229 -16.10 14.57 -3.10
CA GLY A 229 -15.40 13.53 -3.86
C GLY A 229 -14.02 13.97 -4.36
N LEU A 230 -13.42 13.12 -5.19
CA LEU A 230 -12.08 13.33 -5.73
C LEU A 230 -12.11 14.42 -6.80
N PHE A 231 -11.38 15.51 -6.61
CA PHE A 231 -11.30 16.60 -7.59
C PHE A 231 -10.28 16.26 -8.69
N VAL A 232 -10.75 16.17 -9.92
CA VAL A 232 -9.99 15.70 -11.08
C VAL A 232 -10.21 16.58 -12.30
N ASN A 233 -9.25 16.54 -13.24
CA ASN A 233 -9.33 17.20 -14.54
C ASN A 233 -9.69 18.70 -14.45
N ASN A 234 -9.27 19.36 -13.37
CA ASN A 234 -9.45 20.78 -13.08
C ASN A 234 -10.92 21.27 -12.95
N ASN A 235 -11.92 20.41 -13.07
CA ASN A 235 -13.32 20.84 -13.00
C ASN A 235 -14.33 19.77 -12.59
N THR A 236 -13.90 18.54 -12.34
CA THR A 236 -14.79 17.40 -12.15
C THR A 236 -14.59 16.84 -10.74
N PHE A 237 -15.68 16.43 -10.08
CA PHE A 237 -15.65 15.69 -8.83
C PHE A 237 -16.19 14.30 -9.05
N ILE A 238 -15.43 13.29 -8.62
CA ILE A 238 -15.87 11.90 -8.61
C ILE A 238 -16.30 11.56 -7.19
N ASP A 239 -17.60 11.47 -6.98
CA ASP A 239 -18.21 11.03 -5.73
C ASP A 239 -18.52 9.53 -5.83
N ILE A 240 -17.55 8.72 -5.43
CA ILE A 240 -17.69 7.26 -5.45
C ILE A 240 -18.72 6.75 -4.45
N LYS A 241 -18.90 7.44 -3.31
CA LYS A 241 -19.84 7.04 -2.24
C LYS A 241 -21.28 7.11 -2.74
N ASN A 242 -21.60 8.14 -3.52
CA ASN A 242 -22.93 8.32 -4.12
C ASN A 242 -23.01 7.87 -5.59
N ASN A 243 -21.93 7.32 -6.15
CA ASN A 243 -21.81 6.96 -7.57
C ASN A 243 -22.22 8.11 -8.51
N LYS A 244 -21.67 9.32 -8.29
CA LYS A 244 -21.98 10.52 -9.06
C LYS A 244 -20.72 11.16 -9.64
N ILE A 245 -20.88 11.79 -10.79
CA ILE A 245 -19.94 12.78 -11.33
C ILE A 245 -20.57 14.16 -11.19
N ASN A 246 -19.85 15.09 -10.59
CA ASN A 246 -20.24 16.50 -10.49
C ASN A 246 -19.22 17.39 -11.19
N THR A 247 -19.56 18.63 -11.48
CA THR A 247 -18.64 19.61 -12.09
C THR A 247 -18.65 20.94 -11.35
N LEU A 248 -17.58 21.72 -11.48
CA LEU A 248 -17.51 23.08 -10.98
C LEU A 248 -18.52 24.00 -11.69
N SER A 249 -19.02 25.01 -10.98
CA SER A 249 -19.73 26.14 -11.57
C SER A 249 -18.84 26.87 -12.59
N GLU A 250 -19.44 27.51 -13.60
CA GLU A 250 -18.68 28.24 -14.65
C GLU A 250 -17.75 29.30 -14.05
N ARG A 251 -18.22 30.01 -13.02
CA ARG A 251 -17.39 30.96 -12.26
C ARG A 251 -16.13 30.31 -11.71
N LYS A 252 -16.24 29.12 -11.11
CA LYS A 252 -15.08 28.41 -10.54
C LYS A 252 -14.21 27.74 -11.59
N LYS A 253 -14.77 27.33 -12.74
CA LYS A 253 -13.97 26.91 -13.90
C LYS A 253 -13.07 28.05 -14.38
N ASN A 254 -13.59 29.28 -14.48
CA ASN A 254 -12.78 30.45 -14.85
C ASN A 254 -11.70 30.77 -13.83
N ASN A 255 -11.99 30.67 -12.52
CA ASN A 255 -10.96 30.81 -11.49
C ASN A 255 -9.85 29.75 -11.65
N MET A 256 -10.22 28.50 -11.92
CA MET A 256 -9.24 27.44 -12.14
C MET A 256 -8.40 27.70 -13.39
N LEU A 257 -9.00 28.18 -14.48
CA LEU A 257 -8.26 28.57 -15.69
C LEU A 257 -7.24 29.67 -15.39
N ALA A 258 -7.62 30.72 -14.63
CA ALA A 258 -6.71 31.78 -14.24
C ALA A 258 -5.51 31.26 -13.42
N ILE A 259 -5.74 30.29 -12.51
CA ILE A 259 -4.65 29.64 -11.75
C ILE A 259 -3.70 28.88 -12.70
N LEU A 260 -4.23 28.21 -13.72
CA LEU A 260 -3.42 27.45 -14.68
C LEU A 260 -2.68 28.38 -15.66
N GLU A 261 -3.24 29.53 -16.02
CA GLU A 261 -2.65 30.53 -16.92
C GLU A 261 -1.55 31.36 -16.24
N ASN A 262 -1.62 31.56 -14.92
CA ASN A 262 -0.55 32.20 -14.13
C ASN A 262 0.75 31.38 -14.08
N SER A 263 0.71 30.14 -14.56
CA SER A 263 1.87 29.27 -14.70
C SER A 263 2.59 29.57 -16.01
N THR A 264 3.90 29.84 -15.96
CA THR A 264 4.68 30.15 -17.18
C THR A 264 4.76 28.99 -18.19
N LEU A 265 4.46 27.76 -17.74
CA LEU A 265 4.24 26.57 -18.57
C LEU A 265 3.07 25.76 -18.02
N PRO A 266 2.32 25.00 -18.84
CA PRO A 266 1.13 24.24 -18.44
C PRO A 266 1.35 23.12 -17.38
N ASN A 267 2.57 22.95 -16.85
CA ASN A 267 2.96 21.92 -15.86
C ASN A 267 3.95 22.41 -14.77
N ASP A 268 4.03 23.72 -14.45
CA ASP A 268 5.04 24.20 -13.47
C ASP A 268 4.69 23.86 -12.01
N TYR A 269 3.43 23.55 -11.71
CA TYR A 269 3.06 23.16 -10.36
C TYR A 269 3.64 21.79 -10.00
N SER A 270 4.29 21.72 -8.85
CA SER A 270 4.92 20.50 -8.34
C SER A 270 3.96 19.66 -7.50
N LEU A 271 3.04 20.31 -6.78
CA LEU A 271 2.18 19.68 -5.79
C LEU A 271 0.78 20.29 -5.80
N SER A 272 -0.24 19.46 -5.56
CA SER A 272 -1.58 19.92 -5.21
C SER A 272 -2.17 19.11 -4.06
N PHE A 273 -3.07 19.73 -3.31
CA PHE A 273 -3.89 19.06 -2.30
C PHE A 273 -5.16 19.89 -2.02
N ILE A 274 -6.16 19.27 -1.39
CA ILE A 274 -7.32 19.98 -0.86
C ILE A 274 -7.32 19.81 0.67
N ALA A 275 -7.53 20.93 1.37
CA ALA A 275 -7.74 20.95 2.81
C ALA A 275 -8.74 22.05 3.14
N ASP A 276 -9.65 21.81 4.09
CA ASP A 276 -10.74 22.73 4.46
C ASP A 276 -11.52 23.28 3.25
N SER A 277 -11.88 22.36 2.33
CA SER A 277 -12.57 22.67 1.07
C SER A 277 -11.85 23.68 0.16
N THR A 278 -10.55 23.88 0.37
CA THR A 278 -9.73 24.79 -0.43
C THR A 278 -8.68 23.98 -1.18
N LEU A 279 -8.67 24.12 -2.51
CA LEU A 279 -7.57 23.64 -3.35
C LEU A 279 -6.35 24.52 -3.11
N TYR A 280 -5.21 23.88 -2.88
CA TYR A 280 -3.89 24.49 -2.90
C TYR A 280 -3.07 23.86 -4.02
N ILE A 281 -2.40 24.67 -4.81
CA ILE A 281 -1.55 24.23 -5.92
C ILE A 281 -0.34 25.15 -6.01
N GLY A 282 0.85 24.59 -6.25
CA GLY A 282 2.08 25.36 -6.11
C GLY A 282 3.31 24.56 -6.52
N ASP A 283 4.44 25.26 -6.59
CA ASP A 283 5.74 24.68 -6.93
C ASP A 283 6.67 24.63 -5.71
N TYR A 284 7.83 23.99 -5.87
CA TYR A 284 8.89 23.99 -4.86
C TYR A 284 9.83 25.20 -4.93
N LYS A 285 9.55 26.18 -5.80
CA LYS A 285 10.41 27.35 -6.09
C LYS A 285 9.88 28.65 -5.45
N GLY A 286 8.62 28.69 -5.03
CA GLY A 286 8.04 29.82 -4.31
C GLY A 286 6.60 30.17 -4.69
N HIS A 287 6.07 29.60 -5.78
CA HIS A 287 4.71 29.91 -6.24
C HIS A 287 3.66 29.04 -5.55
N ILE A 288 2.57 29.66 -5.11
CA ILE A 288 1.40 28.97 -4.55
C ILE A 288 0.14 29.77 -4.88
N ASP A 289 -0.89 29.07 -5.30
CA ASP A 289 -2.23 29.58 -5.53
C ASP A 289 -3.25 28.74 -4.76
N SER A 290 -4.46 29.27 -4.60
CA SER A 290 -5.53 28.55 -3.93
C SER A 290 -6.92 28.94 -4.42
N MET A 291 -7.84 27.98 -4.35
CA MET A 291 -9.24 28.19 -4.70
C MET A 291 -10.13 27.53 -3.66
N LYS A 292 -10.84 28.35 -2.88
CA LYS A 292 -11.91 27.85 -2.00
C LYS A 292 -13.07 27.34 -2.84
N ILE A 293 -13.57 26.15 -2.53
CA ILE A 293 -14.71 25.50 -3.18
C ILE A 293 -15.80 25.35 -2.11
N THR A 294 -17.05 25.60 -2.48
CA THR A 294 -18.21 25.44 -1.59
C THR A 294 -19.25 24.57 -2.26
N SER A 295 -20.25 24.10 -1.51
CA SER A 295 -21.34 23.28 -2.09
C SER A 295 -22.10 24.03 -3.19
N ALA A 296 -22.23 25.35 -3.08
CA ALA A 296 -22.84 26.20 -4.12
C ALA A 296 -22.04 26.24 -5.44
N ASP A 297 -20.78 25.80 -5.42
CA ASP A 297 -19.94 25.71 -6.60
C ASP A 297 -20.00 24.33 -7.28
N ILE A 298 -20.75 23.38 -6.73
CA ILE A 298 -20.86 22.00 -7.24
C ILE A 298 -22.16 21.86 -8.04
N ILE A 299 -22.03 21.51 -9.31
CA ILE A 299 -23.13 21.29 -10.24
C ILE A 299 -23.26 19.79 -10.51
N GLU A 300 -24.40 19.21 -10.18
CA GLU A 300 -24.68 17.79 -10.47
C GLU A 300 -24.82 17.57 -11.98
N THR A 301 -24.20 16.50 -12.50
CA THR A 301 -24.32 16.15 -13.93
C THR A 301 -25.36 15.07 -14.20
N ASN A 302 -25.87 14.41 -13.14
CA ASN A 302 -26.69 13.20 -13.21
C ASN A 302 -26.04 12.01 -13.95
N VAL A 303 -24.72 12.05 -14.16
CA VAL A 303 -23.96 10.95 -14.74
C VAL A 303 -23.40 10.06 -13.63
N PRO A 304 -23.67 8.74 -13.65
CA PRO A 304 -23.05 7.84 -12.71
C PRO A 304 -21.56 7.65 -13.03
N PHE A 305 -20.73 7.51 -12.00
CA PHE A 305 -19.29 7.26 -12.19
C PHE A 305 -19.02 5.84 -12.71
N TYR A 306 -19.75 4.86 -12.19
CA TYR A 306 -19.64 3.46 -12.56
C TYR A 306 -21.00 2.78 -12.67
N THR A 307 -21.03 1.65 -13.37
CA THR A 307 -22.18 0.74 -13.42
C THR A 307 -22.01 -0.32 -12.33
N PRO A 308 -22.88 -0.36 -11.30
CA PRO A 308 -22.78 -1.36 -10.25
C PRO A 308 -22.90 -2.77 -10.83
N ILE A 309 -22.05 -3.69 -10.36
CA ILE A 309 -22.31 -5.12 -10.61
C ILE A 309 -23.40 -5.52 -9.65
N LYS A 310 -24.52 -6.05 -10.16
CA LYS A 310 -25.51 -6.69 -9.29
C LYS A 310 -24.82 -7.87 -8.61
N ILE A 311 -24.47 -7.71 -7.33
CA ILE A 311 -24.12 -8.83 -6.49
C ILE A 311 -25.40 -9.63 -6.40
N ASP A 312 -25.45 -10.77 -7.07
CA ASP A 312 -26.52 -11.73 -6.90
C ASP A 312 -26.41 -12.28 -5.47
N LYS A 313 -26.92 -11.51 -4.49
CA LYS A 313 -27.14 -11.95 -3.11
C LYS A 313 -28.26 -13.01 -3.05
N LYS A 314 -28.57 -13.67 -4.15
CA LYS A 314 -29.25 -14.95 -4.13
C LYS A 314 -28.22 -16.00 -3.76
N LEU A 315 -28.11 -16.27 -2.46
CA LEU A 315 -27.88 -17.64 -2.04
C LEU A 315 -29.01 -18.43 -2.72
N SER A 316 -28.71 -19.13 -3.82
CA SER A 316 -29.77 -19.74 -4.62
C SER A 316 -30.59 -20.64 -3.69
N LEU A 317 -31.92 -20.60 -3.80
CA LEU A 317 -32.80 -21.49 -3.03
C LEU A 317 -32.31 -22.93 -3.09
N GLU A 318 -31.71 -23.35 -4.21
CA GLU A 318 -31.04 -24.63 -4.36
C GLU A 318 -29.83 -24.86 -3.43
N LYS A 319 -28.97 -23.87 -3.21
CA LYS A 319 -27.83 -23.99 -2.27
C LYS A 319 -28.33 -24.05 -0.82
N ILE A 320 -29.33 -23.26 -0.47
CA ILE A 320 -29.99 -23.32 0.85
C ILE A 320 -30.64 -24.70 1.05
N LEU A 321 -31.38 -25.16 0.05
CA LEU A 321 -32.06 -26.45 0.07
C LEU A 321 -31.06 -27.61 0.19
N LYS A 322 -29.93 -27.56 -0.49
CA LYS A 322 -28.85 -28.56 -0.36
C LYS A 322 -28.26 -28.59 1.05
N ILE A 323 -28.06 -27.43 1.69
CA ILE A 323 -27.59 -27.35 3.08
C ILE A 323 -28.64 -27.93 4.04
N ILE A 324 -29.92 -27.61 3.86
CA ILE A 324 -31.02 -28.13 4.67
C ILE A 324 -31.17 -29.65 4.50
N ILE A 325 -31.11 -30.16 3.27
CA ILE A 325 -31.15 -31.60 2.97
C ILE A 325 -29.96 -32.31 3.62
N GLY A 326 -28.74 -31.74 3.51
CA GLY A 326 -27.56 -32.30 4.15
C GLY A 326 -27.68 -32.39 5.68
N ALA A 327 -28.26 -31.36 6.31
CA ALA A 327 -28.55 -31.37 7.74
C ALA A 327 -29.61 -32.42 8.12
N LEU A 328 -30.69 -32.53 7.34
CA LEU A 328 -31.74 -33.54 7.56
C LEU A 328 -31.22 -34.97 7.43
N ILE A 329 -30.41 -35.25 6.40
CA ILE A 329 -29.78 -36.57 6.23
C ILE A 329 -28.89 -36.89 7.43
N SER A 330 -28.12 -35.92 7.92
CA SER A 330 -27.25 -36.09 9.09
C SER A 330 -28.04 -36.39 10.38
N ILE A 331 -29.19 -35.72 10.56
CA ILE A 331 -30.10 -35.97 11.69
C ILE A 331 -30.73 -37.37 11.58
N VAL A 332 -31.20 -37.76 10.39
CA VAL A 332 -31.80 -39.08 10.18
C VAL A 332 -30.79 -40.20 10.38
N THR A 333 -29.56 -40.06 9.87
CA THR A 333 -28.48 -41.03 10.11
C THR A 333 -28.11 -41.12 11.59
N PHE A 334 -28.08 -40.00 12.30
CA PHE A 334 -27.86 -39.98 13.74
C PHE A 334 -28.99 -40.66 14.54
N LEU A 335 -30.25 -40.44 14.16
CA LEU A 335 -31.40 -41.09 14.80
C LEU A 335 -31.43 -42.61 14.52
N LEU A 336 -31.16 -43.02 13.28
CA LEU A 336 -31.03 -44.43 12.91
C LEU A 336 -29.90 -45.10 13.70
N PHE A 337 -28.76 -44.42 13.86
CA PHE A 337 -27.65 -44.89 14.70
C PHE A 337 -28.05 -45.04 16.17
N GLN A 338 -28.85 -44.13 16.72
CA GLN A 338 -29.36 -44.28 18.09
C GLN A 338 -30.35 -45.45 18.24
N VAL A 339 -31.22 -45.66 17.25
CA VAL A 339 -32.19 -46.77 17.26
C VAL A 339 -31.50 -48.12 17.14
N THR A 340 -30.51 -48.26 16.24
CA THR A 340 -29.72 -49.50 16.10
C THR A 340 -28.88 -49.76 17.35
N ARG A 341 -28.32 -48.72 17.97
CA ARG A 341 -27.60 -48.85 19.25
C ARG A 341 -28.51 -49.32 20.39
N LYS A 342 -29.74 -48.82 20.49
CA LYS A 342 -30.72 -49.29 21.47
C LYS A 342 -31.16 -50.74 21.22
N LYS A 343 -31.29 -51.16 19.96
CA LYS A 343 -31.64 -52.55 19.60
C LYS A 343 -30.54 -53.54 19.98
N ASN A 344 -29.28 -53.16 19.80
CA ASN A 344 -28.12 -53.99 20.16
C ASN A 344 -27.85 -54.08 21.67
N GLN A 345 -28.47 -53.25 22.51
CA GLN A 345 -28.38 -53.36 23.98
C GLN A 345 -29.41 -54.33 24.59
N SER A 346 -30.25 -54.99 23.77
CA SER A 346 -31.37 -55.82 24.24
C SER A 346 -31.20 -57.34 24.07
N MET A 347 -29.99 -57.84 23.79
CA MET A 347 -29.72 -59.29 23.82
C MET A 347 -29.03 -59.70 25.13
N PRO A 348 -29.65 -60.54 25.98
CA PRO A 348 -28.97 -61.11 27.13
C PRO A 348 -27.97 -62.16 26.65
N ILE A 349 -26.73 -62.05 27.12
CA ILE A 349 -25.71 -63.08 26.96
C ILE A 349 -26.09 -64.25 27.89
N ALA A 350 -26.32 -65.43 27.32
CA ALA A 350 -26.50 -66.65 28.08
C ALA A 350 -25.18 -67.05 28.75
N ILE A 351 -25.20 -67.11 30.08
CA ILE A 351 -24.14 -67.68 30.91
C ILE A 351 -24.33 -69.20 30.92
N VAL A 352 -23.32 -69.94 30.46
CA VAL A 352 -23.10 -71.34 30.86
C VAL A 352 -21.66 -71.43 31.36
N GLY A 353 -21.53 -71.78 32.64
CA GLY A 353 -20.28 -71.82 33.37
C GLY A 353 -19.56 -73.16 33.33
N SER A 354 -18.25 -73.08 33.51
CA SER A 354 -17.31 -74.01 34.19
C SER A 354 -15.92 -73.58 33.70
N GLY A 355 -14.85 -73.43 34.47
CA GLY A 355 -14.52 -73.55 35.88
C GLY A 355 -12.99 -73.44 35.94
N GLN A 356 -12.46 -72.83 36.99
CA GLN A 356 -11.05 -72.88 37.46
C GLN A 356 -9.93 -72.07 36.76
N SER A 357 -9.52 -71.00 37.48
CA SER A 357 -8.18 -70.65 38.03
C SER A 357 -6.90 -70.63 37.17
N GLY A 358 -6.12 -69.54 37.38
CA GLY A 358 -4.70 -69.36 37.02
C GLY A 358 -4.48 -68.05 36.25
N GLU A 359 -4.34 -66.89 36.91
CA GLU A 359 -3.09 -66.28 37.39
C GLU A 359 -2.13 -65.82 36.28
N ASP A 360 -1.94 -64.49 36.28
CA ASP A 360 -0.77 -63.69 35.96
C ASP A 360 -0.31 -63.24 34.54
N THR A 361 -0.17 -61.91 34.50
CA THR A 361 0.88 -61.07 33.89
C THR A 361 0.86 -60.66 32.41
N THR A 362 0.81 -59.32 32.25
CA THR A 362 1.51 -58.45 31.28
C THR A 362 1.10 -58.58 29.80
N GLU A 363 0.69 -57.54 29.08
CA GLU A 363 1.38 -56.26 28.86
C GLU A 363 0.39 -55.19 28.35
N SER A 364 0.50 -53.96 28.85
CA SER A 364 -0.19 -52.80 28.31
C SER A 364 0.54 -52.25 27.10
N THR A 365 -0.17 -51.96 26.00
CA THR A 365 0.29 -50.96 25.02
C THR A 365 -0.82 -49.93 24.78
N ALA A 366 -0.70 -48.81 25.47
CA ALA A 366 -1.47 -47.62 25.23
C ALA A 366 -0.99 -46.94 23.94
N ILE A 367 -1.86 -46.84 22.94
CA ILE A 367 -1.62 -45.97 21.78
C ILE A 367 -2.10 -44.56 22.15
N ILE A 368 -1.14 -43.71 22.50
CA ILE A 368 -1.32 -42.28 22.68
C ILE A 368 -1.64 -41.64 21.33
N GLN A 369 -2.84 -41.07 21.19
CA GLN A 369 -3.21 -40.19 20.08
C GLN A 369 -2.33 -38.92 20.12
N LYS A 370 -1.46 -38.79 19.12
CA LYS A 370 -0.60 -37.63 18.92
C LYS A 370 -1.43 -36.43 18.47
N LYS A 371 -1.56 -35.45 19.35
CA LYS A 371 -2.09 -34.10 19.09
C LYS A 371 -1.22 -33.42 18.02
N VAL A 372 -1.78 -33.14 16.85
CA VAL A 372 -1.11 -32.40 15.79
C VAL A 372 -1.14 -30.91 16.16
N ASN A 373 0.00 -30.38 16.62
CA ASN A 373 0.21 -28.93 16.71
C ASN A 373 0.41 -28.34 15.30
N PRO A 374 -0.01 -27.10 15.06
CA PRO A 374 0.31 -26.38 13.82
C PRO A 374 1.84 -26.26 13.69
N LEU A 375 2.34 -26.48 12.48
CA LEU A 375 3.75 -26.39 12.13
C LEU A 375 4.33 -25.01 12.52
N GLU A 376 5.03 -24.95 13.65
CA GLU A 376 6.06 -23.94 13.88
C GLU A 376 7.16 -24.15 12.83
N PHE A 377 7.32 -23.20 11.94
CA PHE A 377 8.42 -23.18 10.98
C PHE A 377 9.74 -22.90 11.74
N ARG A 378 10.49 -23.95 12.09
CA ARG A 378 11.85 -23.83 12.64
C ARG A 378 12.86 -23.88 11.50
N SER A 379 13.60 -22.79 11.33
CA SER A 379 14.46 -22.46 10.17
C SER A 379 15.73 -23.30 10.00
N SER A 380 15.89 -24.43 10.68
CA SER A 380 17.16 -25.18 10.69
C SER A 380 17.24 -26.31 9.64
N LYS A 381 16.18 -26.57 8.87
CA LYS A 381 16.14 -27.63 7.84
C LYS A 381 16.07 -27.15 6.38
N ILE A 382 16.09 -25.83 6.15
CA ILE A 382 15.99 -25.27 4.80
C ILE A 382 17.22 -25.57 3.95
N ILE A 383 18.43 -25.62 4.54
CA ILE A 383 19.69 -25.75 3.81
C ILE A 383 19.80 -27.09 3.03
N GLU A 384 19.17 -28.15 3.54
CA GLU A 384 19.18 -29.48 2.90
C GLU A 384 18.20 -29.59 1.72
N LEU A 385 17.24 -28.67 1.62
CA LEU A 385 16.22 -28.64 0.56
C LEU A 385 16.59 -27.75 -0.62
N LEU A 386 17.69 -27.00 -0.51
CA LEU A 386 18.15 -26.09 -1.54
C LEU A 386 18.97 -26.82 -2.59
N ASP A 387 18.78 -26.46 -3.85
CA ASP A 387 19.66 -26.93 -4.91
C ASP A 387 21.04 -26.26 -4.85
N GLU A 388 22.00 -26.79 -5.61
CA GLU A 388 23.37 -26.29 -5.59
C GLU A 388 23.51 -24.83 -6.07
N ARG A 389 22.56 -24.33 -6.89
CA ARG A 389 22.58 -22.93 -7.33
C ARG A 389 22.07 -22.01 -6.23
N GLU A 390 21.03 -22.43 -5.52
CA GLU A 390 20.47 -21.70 -4.38
C GLU A 390 21.47 -21.63 -3.21
N LYS A 391 22.19 -22.74 -2.93
CA LYS A 391 23.29 -22.74 -1.96
C LYS A 391 24.42 -21.81 -2.37
N SER A 392 24.79 -21.80 -3.65
CA SER A 392 25.85 -20.94 -4.17
C SER A 392 25.45 -19.45 -4.14
N LEU A 393 24.18 -19.13 -4.42
CA LEU A 393 23.62 -17.78 -4.27
C LEU A 393 23.59 -17.35 -2.80
N LEU A 394 23.19 -18.22 -1.87
CA LEU A 394 23.23 -17.93 -0.44
C LEU A 394 24.66 -17.77 0.08
N ALA A 395 25.60 -18.59 -0.37
CA ALA A 395 27.02 -18.45 -0.05
C ALA A 395 27.60 -17.15 -0.62
N PHE A 396 27.16 -16.74 -1.82
CA PHE A 396 27.51 -15.46 -2.43
C PHE A 396 26.95 -14.28 -1.62
N ILE A 397 25.67 -14.32 -1.26
CA ILE A 397 25.03 -13.29 -0.41
C ILE A 397 25.71 -13.23 0.96
N TYR A 398 25.99 -14.37 1.58
CA TYR A 398 26.64 -14.45 2.88
C TYR A 398 28.07 -13.90 2.85
N SER A 399 28.88 -14.32 1.87
CA SER A 399 30.26 -13.83 1.70
C SER A 399 30.33 -12.34 1.42
N HIS A 400 29.37 -11.80 0.67
CA HIS A 400 29.31 -10.36 0.37
C HIS A 400 28.59 -9.54 1.45
N SER A 401 27.83 -10.17 2.36
CA SER A 401 27.26 -9.51 3.54
C SER A 401 28.29 -9.23 4.64
N LEU A 402 29.43 -9.94 4.61
CA LEU A 402 30.51 -9.81 5.59
C LEU A 402 31.56 -8.74 5.22
N GLU A 403 31.40 -8.04 4.10
CA GLU A 403 32.31 -6.93 3.76
C GLU A 403 31.94 -5.64 4.51
N LYS A 404 32.87 -5.27 5.41
CA LYS A 404 33.05 -4.02 6.17
C LYS A 404 31.96 -3.53 7.14
N ARG A 405 30.68 -3.90 7.03
CA ARG A 405 29.62 -3.28 7.86
C ARG A 405 29.34 -3.95 9.21
N LEU A 406 29.62 -5.24 9.36
CA LEU A 406 29.39 -6.00 10.62
C LEU A 406 30.55 -5.95 11.63
N LYS A 407 31.78 -5.66 11.18
CA LYS A 407 32.93 -5.47 12.10
C LYS A 407 32.79 -4.21 12.98
N ALA A 408 32.01 -3.21 12.55
CA ALA A 408 31.73 -2.02 13.36
C ALA A 408 30.70 -2.30 14.47
N LEU A 409 29.69 -3.14 14.20
CA LEU A 409 28.65 -3.51 15.16
C LEU A 409 29.12 -4.49 16.24
N MET A 410 30.08 -5.38 15.92
CA MET A 410 30.68 -6.26 16.93
C MET A 410 31.71 -5.57 17.83
N LYS A 411 32.22 -4.39 17.45
CA LYS A 411 33.18 -3.63 18.27
C LYS A 411 32.49 -2.73 19.30
N SER A 412 31.19 -2.49 19.18
CA SER A 412 30.39 -1.71 20.14
C SER A 412 29.60 -2.57 21.15
N ILE A 413 29.82 -3.89 21.19
CA ILE A 413 29.15 -4.83 22.12
C ILE A 413 30.19 -5.63 22.94
N LYS A 414 31.39 -5.10 23.14
CA LYS A 414 32.29 -5.60 24.18
C LYS A 414 32.86 -4.43 24.99
N VAL A 415 32.43 -4.41 26.26
CA VAL A 415 32.73 -3.51 27.39
C VAL A 415 31.92 -2.21 27.38
#